data_AF-X1BPS7-F1
#
_entry.id   AF-X1BPS7-F1
#
_cell.length_a   1.000
_cell.length_b   1.000
_cell.length_c   1.000
_cell.angle_alpha   90.00
_cell.angle_beta   90.00
_cell.angle_gamma   90.00
#
_symmetry.space_group_name_H-M   'P 1'
#
loop_
_entity.id
_entity.type
_entity.pdbx_description
1 polymer ?
#
loop_
_entity_poly.entity_id
_entity_poly.type
_entity_poly.pdbx_seq_one_letter_code
_entity_poly.pdbx_strand_id
1 'polypeptide(L)'
;HPTGGIPYGRSYRLQKLIEGAIGDFIVRIRAKQLTPESLPQFYCSGHLHIALWMPYLGFHTYMVPCFQGQTIYLRDKGHHPQVGFFIIKVLFDDDGNVNKLSHDYYDFTSQIKENDY
;
A
#
# COMPACT_ATOMS: atom_id res chain seq x y z
N HIS A 1 11.21 3.11 -9.56
CA HIS A 1 11.75 2.15 -8.59
C HIS A 1 13.02 2.72 -7.98
N PRO A 2 13.18 2.63 -6.66
CA PRO A 2 14.34 3.15 -5.97
C PRO A 2 15.62 2.43 -6.42
N THR A 3 16.72 3.16 -6.51
CA THR A 3 18.05 2.56 -6.69
C THR A 3 18.46 1.89 -5.37
N GLY A 4 18.83 0.61 -5.43
CA GLY A 4 19.14 -0.21 -4.26
C GLY A 4 18.26 -1.47 -4.22
N GLY A 5 18.78 -2.54 -3.63
CA GLY A 5 18.08 -3.82 -3.59
C GLY A 5 16.69 -3.74 -2.95
N ILE A 6 15.87 -4.76 -3.20
CA ILE A 6 14.60 -4.94 -2.49
C ILE A 6 14.94 -5.07 -0.99
N PRO A 7 14.28 -4.31 -0.09
CA PRO A 7 14.50 -4.48 1.34
C PRO A 7 14.20 -5.93 1.74
N TYR A 8 14.94 -6.45 2.72
CA TYR A 8 14.77 -7.83 3.20
C TYR A 8 13.29 -8.12 3.55
N GLY A 9 12.66 -7.20 4.29
CA GLY A 9 11.23 -7.25 4.57
C GLY A 9 10.43 -6.52 3.50
N ARG A 10 9.46 -7.21 2.88
CA ARG A 10 8.49 -6.61 1.94
C ARG A 10 7.75 -5.43 2.58
N SER A 11 7.42 -5.53 3.86
CA SER A 11 6.71 -4.51 4.64
C SER A 11 7.55 -3.29 5.04
N TYR A 12 8.88 -3.40 4.99
CA TYR A 12 9.78 -2.43 5.65
C TYR A 12 9.54 -0.99 5.19
N ARG A 13 9.44 -0.77 3.87
CA ARG A 13 9.21 0.58 3.33
C ARG A 13 7.88 1.16 3.78
N LEU A 14 6.84 0.32 3.80
CA LEU A 14 5.50 0.72 4.22
C LEU A 14 5.49 1.10 5.71
N GLN A 15 6.15 0.32 6.55
CA GLN A 15 6.32 0.62 7.98
C GLN A 15 7.01 1.98 8.18
N LYS A 16 8.14 2.22 7.50
CA LYS A 16 8.87 3.49 7.61
C LYS A 16 8.05 4.69 7.16
N LEU A 17 7.22 4.54 6.11
CA LEU A 17 6.33 5.59 5.65
C LEU A 17 5.27 5.95 6.70
N ILE A 18 4.66 4.94 7.32
CA ILE A 18 3.66 5.15 8.38
C ILE A 18 4.28 5.74 9.65
N GLU A 19 5.43 5.21 10.10
CA GLU A 19 6.15 5.77 11.25
C GLU A 19 6.48 7.26 11.04
N GLY A 20 6.90 7.64 9.82
CA GLY A 20 7.15 9.03 9.47
C GLY A 20 5.88 9.90 9.50
N ALA A 21 4.77 9.39 8.96
CA ALA A 21 3.49 10.11 8.93
C ALA A 21 2.89 10.30 10.33
N ILE A 22 3.01 9.31 11.21
CA ILE A 22 2.50 9.39 12.60
C ILE A 22 3.15 10.54 13.37
N GLY A 23 4.45 10.75 13.18
CA GLY A 23 5.15 11.88 13.79
C GLY A 23 4.50 13.22 13.43
N ASP A 24 4.20 13.44 12.14
CA ASP A 24 3.51 14.64 11.65
C ASP A 24 2.09 14.76 12.24
N PHE A 25 1.33 13.67 12.24
CA PHE A 25 -0.03 13.67 12.80
C PHE A 25 -0.06 14.03 14.27
N ILE A 26 0.86 13.50 15.09
CA ILE A 26 0.95 13.84 16.51
C ILE A 26 1.22 15.34 16.71
N VAL A 27 2.14 15.91 15.93
CA VAL A 27 2.46 17.34 16.00
C VAL A 27 1.25 18.19 15.63
N ARG A 28 0.54 17.83 14.56
CA ARG A 28 -0.65 18.57 14.08
C ARG A 28 -1.84 18.46 15.02
N ILE A 29 -2.05 17.29 15.66
CA ILE A 29 -3.07 17.12 16.70
C ILE A 29 -2.77 18.02 17.90
N ARG A 30 -1.52 18.03 18.39
CA ARG A 30 -1.10 18.90 19.50
C ARG A 30 -1.25 20.38 19.17
N ALA A 31 -0.99 20.76 17.91
CA ALA A 31 -1.20 22.11 17.41
C ALA A 31 -2.67 22.46 17.11
N LYS A 32 -3.62 21.54 17.37
CA LYS A 32 -5.06 21.69 17.06
C LYS A 32 -5.36 21.95 15.58
N GLN A 33 -4.49 21.46 14.69
CA GLN A 33 -4.63 21.57 13.23
C GLN A 33 -5.25 20.32 12.59
N LEU A 34 -5.44 19.27 13.38
CA LEU A 34 -5.98 17.98 12.98
C LEU A 34 -6.71 17.37 14.19
N THR A 35 -7.82 16.69 13.98
CA THR A 35 -8.51 15.95 15.04
C THR A 35 -8.23 14.45 14.91
N PRO A 36 -8.24 13.67 16.01
CA PRO A 36 -8.03 12.23 15.94
C PRO A 36 -9.00 11.51 14.98
N GLU A 37 -10.25 11.98 14.91
CA GLU A 37 -11.31 11.41 14.05
C GLU A 37 -11.03 11.65 12.56
N SER A 38 -10.23 12.66 12.24
CA SER A 38 -9.82 12.99 10.87
C SER A 38 -8.57 12.22 10.40
N LEU A 39 -8.02 11.34 11.24
CA LEU A 39 -6.86 10.55 10.86
C LEU A 39 -7.23 9.53 9.76
N PRO A 40 -6.39 9.38 8.72
CA PRO A 40 -6.65 8.38 7.69
C PRO A 40 -6.52 6.98 8.29
N GLN A 41 -7.48 6.09 8.00
CA GLN A 41 -7.43 4.69 8.40
C GLN A 41 -6.77 3.79 7.35
N PHE A 42 -6.65 4.28 6.12
CA PHE A 42 -6.11 3.54 4.98
C PHE A 42 -4.89 4.26 4.41
N TYR A 43 -3.84 3.50 4.10
CA TYR A 43 -2.67 4.01 3.40
C TYR A 43 -2.33 3.09 2.23
N CYS A 44 -2.44 3.59 1.00
CA CYS A 44 -2.18 2.83 -0.22
C CYS A 44 -0.94 3.41 -0.92
N SER A 45 0.06 2.57 -1.17
CA SER A 45 1.31 2.95 -1.81
C SER A 45 1.57 2.08 -3.04
N GLY A 46 1.69 2.71 -4.20
CA GLY A 46 2.09 2.05 -5.44
C GLY A 46 3.61 2.06 -5.64
N HIS A 47 4.05 2.33 -6.87
CA HIS A 47 5.46 2.52 -7.27
C HIS A 47 6.38 1.30 -7.17
N LEU A 48 6.19 0.39 -6.23
CA LEU A 48 7.05 -0.78 -6.04
C LEU A 48 6.56 -2.01 -6.79
N HIS A 49 5.33 -1.99 -7.29
CA HIS A 49 4.71 -3.06 -8.08
C HIS A 49 4.65 -4.38 -7.29
N ILE A 50 4.34 -4.29 -6.01
CA ILE A 50 4.28 -5.43 -5.09
C ILE A 50 2.96 -5.35 -4.36
N ALA A 51 2.28 -6.49 -4.26
CA ALA A 51 1.06 -6.65 -3.49
C ALA A 51 1.42 -7.03 -2.04
N LEU A 52 0.95 -6.21 -1.11
CA LEU A 52 0.99 -6.51 0.33
C LEU A 52 -0.17 -5.77 1.00
N TRP A 53 -0.93 -6.49 1.83
CA TRP A 53 -1.74 -5.85 2.86
C TRP A 53 -1.09 -6.11 4.22
N MET A 54 -1.04 -5.08 5.07
CA MET A 54 -0.55 -5.21 6.43
C MET A 54 -1.27 -4.19 7.34
N PRO A 55 -1.92 -4.62 8.43
CA PRO A 55 -2.31 -3.69 9.48
C PRO A 55 -1.06 -3.22 10.24
N TYR A 56 -0.91 -1.91 10.43
CA TYR A 56 0.26 -1.35 11.11
C TYR A 56 -0.06 -0.02 11.78
N LEU A 57 0.21 0.08 13.09
CA LEU A 57 -0.01 1.28 13.92
C LEU A 57 -1.41 1.92 13.76
N GLY A 58 -2.45 1.10 13.64
CA GLY A 58 -3.83 1.55 13.47
C GLY A 58 -4.25 1.85 12.02
N PHE A 59 -3.35 1.67 11.05
CA PHE A 59 -3.64 1.83 9.63
C PHE A 59 -3.84 0.48 8.94
N HIS A 60 -4.79 0.41 8.02
CA HIS A 60 -4.82 -0.60 6.96
C HIS A 60 -3.90 -0.15 5.82
N THR A 61 -2.73 -0.77 5.75
CA THR A 61 -1.71 -0.38 4.78
C THR A 61 -1.67 -1.35 3.62
N TYR A 62 -1.55 -0.82 2.41
CA TYR A 62 -1.50 -1.57 1.17
C TYR A 62 -0.29 -1.13 0.35
N MET A 63 0.56 -2.08 -0.03
CA MET A 63 1.35 -1.94 -1.24
C MET A 63 0.48 -2.41 -2.38
N VAL A 64 0.12 -1.48 -3.27
CA VAL A 64 -0.76 -1.78 -4.39
C VAL A 64 0.09 -2.39 -5.51
N PRO A 65 -0.34 -3.53 -6.09
CA PRO A 65 0.26 -4.08 -7.32
C PRO A 65 0.10 -3.10 -8.50
N CYS A 66 0.52 -3.53 -9.68
CA CYS A 66 0.45 -2.72 -10.89
C CYS A 66 -0.35 -3.40 -12.00
N PHE A 67 -0.52 -2.69 -13.11
CA PHE A 67 -1.02 -3.24 -14.36
C PHE A 67 0.06 -3.28 -15.44
N GLN A 68 1.33 -3.35 -15.04
CA GLN A 68 2.49 -3.31 -15.95
C GLN A 68 3.34 -4.57 -15.76
N GLY A 69 3.64 -5.26 -16.85
CA GLY A 69 4.58 -6.38 -16.83
C GLY A 69 6.02 -5.95 -16.54
N GLN A 70 6.94 -6.92 -16.54
CA GLN A 70 8.34 -6.65 -16.25
C GLN A 70 9.01 -5.91 -17.42
N THR A 71 9.35 -4.64 -17.20
CA THR A 71 10.13 -3.85 -18.17
C THR A 71 11.62 -4.20 -18.12
N ILE A 72 12.39 -3.80 -19.15
CA ILE A 72 13.86 -3.93 -19.14
C ILE A 72 14.45 -3.25 -17.90
N TYR A 73 13.98 -2.04 -17.59
CA TYR A 73 14.41 -1.28 -16.41
C TYR A 73 14.15 -2.05 -15.10
N LEU A 74 13.00 -2.72 -14.97
CA LEU A 74 12.67 -3.55 -13.80
C LEU A 74 13.56 -4.79 -13.70
N ARG A 75 13.75 -5.46 -14.83
CA ARG A 75 14.60 -6.66 -14.94
C ARG A 75 16.03 -6.36 -14.53
N ASP A 76 16.59 -5.24 -14.99
CA ASP A 76 17.95 -4.79 -14.66
C ASP A 76 18.12 -4.46 -13.17
N LYS A 77 17.01 -4.24 -12.44
CA LYS A 77 16.99 -4.04 -10.98
C LYS A 77 16.60 -5.30 -10.19
N GLY A 78 16.41 -6.43 -10.86
CA GLY A 78 15.96 -7.69 -10.24
C GLY A 78 14.54 -7.61 -9.67
N HIS A 79 13.73 -6.66 -10.14
CA HIS A 79 12.37 -6.46 -9.67
C HIS A 79 11.39 -7.29 -10.49
N HIS A 80 10.51 -8.00 -9.78
CA HIS A 80 9.47 -8.84 -10.36
C HIS A 80 8.12 -8.24 -9.98
N PRO A 81 7.47 -7.50 -10.90
CA PRO A 81 6.20 -6.86 -10.60
C PRO A 81 5.10 -7.89 -10.39
N GLN A 82 4.23 -7.63 -9.42
CA GLN A 82 2.96 -8.32 -9.26
C GLN A 82 1.90 -7.55 -10.04
N VAL A 83 1.29 -8.21 -11.03
CA VAL A 83 0.26 -7.63 -11.88
C VAL A 83 -1.10 -8.00 -11.33
N GLY A 84 -1.95 -7.02 -11.07
CA GLY A 84 -3.22 -7.26 -10.39
C GLY A 84 -3.73 -6.04 -9.64
N PHE A 85 -4.70 -6.25 -8.76
CA PHE A 85 -5.29 -5.20 -7.95
C PHE A 85 -5.95 -5.75 -6.68
N PHE A 86 -6.22 -4.86 -5.72
CA PHE A 86 -7.04 -5.15 -4.56
C PHE A 86 -8.46 -4.62 -4.78
N ILE A 87 -9.47 -5.40 -4.39
CA ILE A 87 -10.82 -4.89 -4.12
C ILE A 87 -10.96 -4.78 -2.61
N ILE A 88 -11.10 -3.56 -2.11
CA ILE A 88 -11.29 -3.28 -0.69
C ILE A 88 -12.77 -2.94 -0.47
N LYS A 89 -13.44 -3.72 0.38
CA LYS A 89 -14.85 -3.50 0.75
C LYS A 89 -14.89 -3.03 2.19
N VAL A 90 -15.45 -1.83 2.39
CA VAL A 90 -15.66 -1.22 3.69
C VAL A 90 -17.16 -1.12 3.92
N LEU A 91 -17.64 -1.78 4.97
CA LEU A 91 -19.01 -1.66 5.42
C LEU A 91 -19.03 -0.78 6.66
N PHE A 92 -19.89 0.23 6.63
CA PHE A 92 -20.11 1.15 7.74
C PHE A 92 -21.37 0.76 8.50
N ASP A 93 -21.42 1.06 9.80
CA ASP A 93 -22.67 1.05 10.56
C ASP A 93 -23.45 2.38 10.38
N ASP A 94 -24.61 2.48 11.02
CA ASP A 94 -25.50 3.64 10.92
C ASP A 94 -24.87 4.92 11.51
N ASP A 95 -23.88 4.78 12.39
CA ASP A 95 -23.11 5.87 12.99
C ASP A 95 -21.88 6.27 12.14
N GLY A 96 -21.66 5.60 11.01
CA GLY A 96 -20.54 5.85 10.10
C GLY A 96 -19.21 5.23 10.54
N ASN A 97 -19.21 4.35 11.55
CA ASN A 97 -18.01 3.61 11.95
C ASN A 97 -17.79 2.41 11.03
N VAL A 98 -16.54 1.97 10.89
CA VAL A 98 -16.21 0.77 10.12
C VAL A 98 -16.69 -0.47 10.89
N ASN A 99 -17.74 -1.12 10.38
CA ASN A 99 -18.30 -2.36 10.92
C ASN A 99 -17.51 -3.58 10.40
N LYS A 100 -17.21 -3.60 9.10
CA LYS A 100 -16.49 -4.72 8.48
C LYS A 100 -15.56 -4.26 7.37
N LEU A 101 -14.36 -4.82 7.36
CA LEU A 101 -13.38 -4.65 6.30
C LEU A 101 -13.01 -5.99 5.69
N SER A 102 -13.02 -6.08 4.36
CA SER A 102 -12.44 -7.20 3.62
C SER A 102 -11.61 -6.69 2.44
N HIS A 103 -10.57 -7.43 2.08
CA HIS A 103 -9.71 -7.13 0.93
C HIS A 103 -9.48 -8.41 0.13
N ASP A 104 -9.79 -8.34 -1.16
CA ASP A 104 -9.59 -9.43 -2.11
C ASP A 104 -8.44 -9.04 -3.04
N TYR A 105 -7.39 -9.87 -3.12
CA TYR A 105 -6.29 -9.68 -4.08
C TYR A 105 -6.56 -10.48 -5.35
N TYR A 106 -6.63 -9.81 -6.49
CA TYR A 106 -6.75 -10.41 -7.81
C TYR A 106 -5.38 -10.42 -8.47
N ASP A 107 -4.75 -11.59 -8.54
CA ASP A 107 -3.44 -11.79 -9.15
C ASP A 107 -3.56 -12.18 -10.62
N PHE A 108 -3.04 -11.32 -11.50
CA PHE A 108 -2.97 -11.51 -12.95
C PHE A 108 -1.54 -11.67 -13.44
N THR A 109 -0.58 -11.95 -12.56
CA THR A 109 0.85 -12.13 -12.93
C THR A 109 1.04 -13.27 -13.94
N SER A 110 0.17 -14.28 -13.94
CA SER A 110 0.18 -15.37 -14.94
C SER A 110 -0.44 -15.01 -16.29
N GLN A 111 -1.08 -13.85 -16.40
CA GLN A 111 -1.79 -13.39 -17.61
C GLN A 111 -1.00 -12.35 -18.41
N ILE A 112 0.21 -12.03 -17.95
CA ILE A 112 1.12 -11.08 -18.61
C ILE A 112 1.43 -11.60 -20.01
N LYS A 113 1.23 -10.75 -21.01
CA LYS A 113 1.56 -11.08 -22.41
C LYS A 113 3.01 -10.69 -22.73
N GLU A 114 3.55 -11.30 -23.78
CA GLU A 114 4.84 -10.86 -24.32
C GLU A 114 4.72 -9.41 -24.80
N ASN A 115 5.67 -8.56 -24.39
CA ASN A 115 5.68 -7.11 -24.62
C ASN A 115 4.55 -6.30 -23.93
N ASP A 116 4.02 -6.79 -22.81
CA ASP A 116 3.08 -6.07 -21.96
C ASP A 116 3.82 -5.12 -20.99
N TYR A 117 4.41 -4.03 -21.52
CA TYR A 117 5.18 -3.03 -20.76
C TYR A 117 4.94 -1.58 -21.17
#